data_AF-H0BVD8-F1
#
_entry.id   AF-H0BVD8-F1
#
_cell.length_a   1.000
_cell.length_b   1.000
_cell.length_c   1.000
_cell.angle_alpha   90.00
_cell.angle_beta   90.00
_cell.angle_gamma   90.00
#
_symmetry.space_group_name_H-M   'P 1'
#
loop_
_entity.id
_entity.type
_entity.pdbx_description
1 polymer ?
#
loop_
_entity_poly.entity_id
_entity_poly.type
_entity_poly.pdbx_seq_one_letter_code
_entity_poly.pdbx_strand_id
1 'polypeptide(L)'
;MRVSDLRIGVKLGAGFLAVVLLTTVLGLIALVQMARINANSEQIATNLLPSVEKTGDLRVLYNRMRRSEAGMVTSRSQPEVKAFSEQVALRAKDIAQLESTYEPLIDGDKEREIYAAYKQRKAEYADMQAKLTEIANGVDFSTAETLEITGDALSMMYAGESEAAFVAVAETLGQMQKLNSESALQASEEARQVFNMARASLLITMGVCVLLAALLGVGITRAVTRPADHAVRAARAIAEGNLTADVPPGGKDEMGQLLNALRDMRDNLARVVSGVRGNAEGVASASSQI
;
A
#
# COMPACT_ATOMS: atom_id res chain seq x y z
N MET A 1 33.71 -24.34 -16.22
CA MET A 1 34.16 -24.74 -14.86
C MET A 1 32.94 -25.31 -14.13
N ARG A 2 32.98 -26.56 -13.63
CA ARG A 2 31.80 -27.16 -12.98
C ARG A 2 31.65 -26.60 -11.56
N VAL A 3 30.43 -26.32 -11.11
CA VAL A 3 30.14 -25.82 -9.74
C VAL A 3 30.68 -26.77 -8.66
N SER A 4 30.82 -28.05 -8.99
CA SER A 4 31.45 -29.08 -8.14
C SER A 4 32.90 -28.79 -7.78
N ASP A 5 33.64 -28.05 -8.61
CA ASP A 5 35.09 -27.87 -8.45
C ASP A 5 35.45 -26.60 -7.65
N LEU A 6 34.44 -25.83 -7.25
CA LEU A 6 34.62 -24.63 -6.43
C LEU A 6 34.94 -24.97 -4.98
N ARG A 7 35.73 -24.09 -4.35
CA ARG A 7 36.05 -24.19 -2.93
C ARG A 7 34.80 -24.21 -2.05
N ILE A 8 34.79 -24.97 -0.95
CA ILE A 8 33.63 -25.10 -0.02
C ILE A 8 33.21 -23.72 0.49
N GLY A 9 34.18 -22.89 0.92
CA GLY A 9 33.90 -21.53 1.40
C GLY A 9 33.23 -20.66 0.34
N VAL A 10 33.60 -20.83 -0.94
CA VAL A 10 32.98 -20.11 -2.06
C VAL A 10 31.57 -20.62 -2.34
N LYS A 11 31.33 -21.93 -2.26
CA LYS A 11 29.99 -22.53 -2.43
C LYS A 11 29.01 -22.07 -1.35
N LEU A 12 29.44 -22.12 -0.08
CA LEU A 12 28.63 -21.68 1.06
C LEU A 12 28.41 -20.16 1.02
N GLY A 13 29.46 -19.38 0.75
CA GLY A 13 29.38 -17.93 0.62
C GLY A 13 28.45 -17.50 -0.51
N ALA A 14 28.55 -18.13 -1.68
CA ALA A 14 27.67 -17.85 -2.81
C ALA A 14 26.20 -18.23 -2.53
N GLY A 15 25.96 -19.37 -1.87
CA GLY A 15 24.61 -19.78 -1.46
C GLY A 15 23.99 -18.82 -0.46
N PHE A 16 24.74 -18.42 0.57
CA PHE A 16 24.28 -17.46 1.56
C PHE A 16 24.03 -16.08 0.94
N LEU A 17 24.96 -15.60 0.12
CA LEU A 17 24.81 -14.34 -0.62
C LEU A 17 23.58 -14.37 -1.53
N ALA A 18 23.33 -15.48 -2.22
CA ALA A 18 22.13 -15.63 -3.05
C ALA A 18 20.85 -15.55 -2.22
N VAL A 19 20.78 -16.19 -1.06
CA VAL A 19 19.62 -16.09 -0.16
C VAL A 19 19.42 -14.66 0.34
N VAL A 20 20.50 -13.97 0.75
CA VAL A 20 20.46 -12.57 1.18
C VAL A 20 19.98 -11.65 0.05
N LEU A 21 20.42 -11.88 -1.18
CA LEU A 21 19.96 -11.12 -2.34
C LEU A 21 18.48 -11.39 -2.64
N LEU A 22 18.03 -12.65 -2.57
CA LEU A 22 16.62 -13.01 -2.75
C LEU A 22 15.72 -12.35 -1.70
N THR A 23 16.12 -12.35 -0.42
CA THR A 23 15.35 -11.69 0.63
C THR A 23 15.36 -10.16 0.48
N THR A 24 16.48 -9.58 0.07
CA THR A 24 16.59 -8.14 -0.21
C THR A 24 15.67 -7.73 -1.35
N VAL A 25 15.68 -8.47 -2.47
CA VAL A 25 14.78 -8.21 -3.61
C VAL A 25 13.32 -8.34 -3.21
N LEU A 26 12.96 -9.38 -2.45
CA LEU A 26 11.60 -9.55 -1.93
C LEU A 26 11.18 -8.37 -1.04
N GLY A 27 12.07 -7.91 -0.15
CA GLY A 27 11.85 -6.75 0.70
C GLY A 27 11.66 -5.46 -0.09
N LEU A 28 12.49 -5.21 -1.11
CA LEU A 28 12.35 -4.04 -1.98
C LEU A 28 11.03 -4.04 -2.74
N ILE A 29 10.63 -5.19 -3.30
CA ILE A 29 9.33 -5.33 -3.98
C ILE A 29 8.20 -5.05 -2.99
N ALA A 30 8.26 -5.60 -1.77
CA ALA A 30 7.25 -5.35 -0.74
C ALA A 30 7.13 -3.87 -0.38
N LEU A 31 8.26 -3.16 -0.23
CA LEU A 31 8.27 -1.73 0.05
C LEU A 31 7.66 -0.90 -1.08
N VAL A 32 7.99 -1.21 -2.34
CA VAL A 32 7.40 -0.53 -3.51
C VAL A 32 5.89 -0.74 -3.59
N GLN A 33 5.43 -1.98 -3.35
CA GLN A 33 4.00 -2.28 -3.40
C GLN A 33 3.24 -1.62 -2.23
N MET A 34 3.83 -1.57 -1.04
CA MET A 34 3.26 -0.86 0.10
C MET A 34 3.19 0.65 -0.14
N ALA A 35 4.22 1.25 -0.76
CA ALA A 35 4.20 2.66 -1.13
C ALA A 35 3.05 3.00 -2.10
N ARG A 36 2.78 2.12 -3.07
CA ARG A 36 1.63 2.29 -4.00
C ARG A 36 0.29 2.20 -3.29
N ILE A 37 0.12 1.23 -2.39
CA ILE A 37 -1.11 1.09 -1.58
C ILE A 37 -1.30 2.33 -0.71
N ASN A 38 -0.22 2.84 -0.10
CA ASN A 38 -0.27 4.04 0.73
C ASN A 38 -0.66 5.28 -0.07
N ALA A 39 -0.07 5.52 -1.24
CA ALA A 39 -0.37 6.68 -2.07
C ALA A 39 -1.86 6.74 -2.47
N ASN A 40 -2.46 5.61 -2.85
CA ASN A 40 -3.88 5.55 -3.17
C ASN A 40 -4.77 5.81 -1.93
N SER A 41 -4.37 5.27 -0.78
CA SER A 41 -5.09 5.49 0.48
C SER A 41 -5.02 6.94 0.94
N GLU A 42 -3.87 7.59 0.71
CA GLU A 42 -3.65 9.00 1.02
C GLU A 42 -4.54 9.90 0.16
N GLN A 43 -4.63 9.66 -1.16
CA GLN A 43 -5.55 10.42 -2.03
C GLN A 43 -7.02 10.35 -1.57
N ILE A 44 -7.48 9.16 -1.15
CA ILE A 44 -8.83 8.98 -0.61
C ILE A 44 -8.99 9.78 0.69
N ALA A 45 -8.02 9.69 1.60
CA ALA A 45 -8.10 10.28 2.93
C ALA A 45 -7.92 11.81 2.95
N THR A 46 -7.05 12.35 2.10
CA THR A 46 -6.66 13.77 2.15
C THR A 46 -7.32 14.62 1.07
N ASN A 47 -7.92 14.02 0.04
CA ASN A 47 -8.65 14.74 -0.99
C ASN A 47 -10.12 14.29 -1.06
N LEU A 48 -10.39 13.06 -1.49
CA LEU A 48 -11.74 12.65 -1.88
C LEU A 48 -12.75 12.66 -0.71
N LEU A 49 -12.37 12.12 0.46
CA LEU A 49 -13.24 12.14 1.64
C LEU A 49 -13.52 13.57 2.14
N PRO A 50 -12.51 14.44 2.35
CA PRO A 50 -12.74 15.85 2.64
C PRO A 50 -13.61 16.57 1.60
N SER A 51 -13.47 16.26 0.30
CA SER A 51 -14.30 16.84 -0.75
C SER A 51 -15.78 16.44 -0.64
N VAL A 52 -16.07 15.19 -0.25
CA VAL A 52 -17.45 14.73 0.04
C VAL A 52 -18.00 15.40 1.31
N GLU A 53 -17.20 15.49 2.37
CA GLU A 53 -17.58 16.14 3.63
C GLU A 53 -17.90 17.63 3.42
N LYS A 54 -16.97 18.38 2.81
CA LYS A 54 -17.10 19.83 2.61
C LYS A 54 -18.25 20.20 1.69
N THR A 55 -18.50 19.42 0.64
CA THR A 55 -19.69 19.65 -0.21
C THR A 55 -20.99 19.38 0.55
N GLY A 56 -21.01 18.37 1.43
CA GLY A 56 -22.10 18.14 2.37
C GLY A 56 -22.30 19.31 3.35
N ASP A 57 -21.23 19.81 3.94
CA ASP A 57 -21.26 20.95 4.87
C ASP A 57 -21.72 22.24 4.20
N LEU A 58 -21.31 22.49 2.95
CA LEU A 58 -21.84 23.60 2.15
C LEU A 58 -23.35 23.49 2.03
N ARG A 59 -23.89 22.32 1.68
CA ARG A 59 -25.35 22.10 1.63
C ARG A 59 -26.01 22.38 2.97
N VAL A 60 -25.42 21.95 4.09
CA VAL A 60 -25.94 22.24 5.43
C VAL A 60 -25.96 23.74 5.70
N LEU A 61 -24.90 24.47 5.36
CA LEU A 61 -24.82 25.93 5.53
C LEU A 61 -25.85 26.67 4.68
N TYR A 62 -26.02 26.28 3.42
CA TYR A 62 -27.07 26.85 2.55
C TYR A 62 -28.47 26.57 3.09
N ASN A 63 -28.76 25.36 3.59
CA ASN A 63 -30.06 25.07 4.21
C ASN A 63 -30.28 25.87 5.50
N ARG A 64 -29.23 26.06 6.32
CA ARG A 64 -29.31 26.92 7.51
C ARG A 64 -29.55 28.38 7.14
N MET A 65 -28.90 28.87 6.09
CA MET A 65 -29.11 30.21 5.55
C MET A 65 -30.53 30.38 5.03
N ARG A 66 -31.03 29.42 4.24
CA ARG A 66 -32.41 29.39 3.73
C ARG A 66 -33.43 29.39 4.87
N ARG A 67 -33.16 28.67 5.96
CA ARG A 67 -33.99 28.70 7.17
C ARG A 67 -34.00 30.07 7.86
N SER A 68 -32.86 30.78 7.88
CA SER A 68 -32.82 32.16 8.39
C SER A 68 -33.60 33.12 7.49
N GLU A 69 -33.57 32.94 6.17
CA GLU A 69 -34.42 33.68 5.24
C GLU A 69 -35.91 33.45 5.52
N ALA A 70 -36.34 32.20 5.71
CA ALA A 70 -37.70 31.88 6.13
C ALA A 70 -38.07 32.54 7.47
N GLY A 71 -37.10 32.66 8.38
CA GLY A 71 -37.24 33.42 9.62
C GLY A 71 -37.60 34.88 9.39
N MET A 72 -36.97 35.54 8.40
CA MET A 72 -37.34 36.92 8.02
C MET A 72 -38.78 37.00 7.51
N VAL A 73 -39.22 36.03 6.68
CA VAL A 73 -40.60 35.99 6.15
C VAL A 73 -41.64 35.84 7.26
N THR A 74 -41.32 35.05 8.28
CA THR A 74 -42.25 34.75 9.41
C THR A 74 -42.07 35.67 10.62
N SER A 75 -41.19 36.66 10.53
CA SER A 75 -40.90 37.59 11.62
C SER A 75 -42.14 38.41 11.98
N ARG A 76 -42.23 38.82 13.24
CA ARG A 76 -43.34 39.62 13.78
C ARG A 76 -42.92 41.01 14.22
N SER A 77 -41.65 41.35 14.05
CA SER A 77 -41.11 42.65 14.42
C SER A 77 -39.79 42.95 13.69
N GLN A 78 -39.45 44.23 13.59
CA GLN A 78 -38.18 44.67 13.00
C GLN A 78 -36.92 44.10 13.71
N PRO A 79 -36.87 44.00 15.05
CA PRO A 79 -35.77 43.32 15.73
C PRO A 79 -35.57 41.86 15.31
N GLU A 80 -36.65 41.11 15.04
CA GLU A 80 -36.56 39.73 14.55
C GLU A 80 -36.00 39.67 13.13
N VAL A 81 -36.49 40.53 12.22
CA VAL A 81 -35.95 40.66 10.86
C VAL A 81 -34.45 40.93 10.91
N LYS A 82 -34.04 41.91 11.71
CA LYS A 82 -32.63 42.24 11.90
C LYS A 82 -31.83 41.04 12.38
N ALA A 83 -32.29 40.34 13.41
CA ALA A 83 -31.58 39.17 13.95
C ALA A 83 -31.41 38.06 12.90
N PHE A 84 -32.43 37.78 12.08
CA PHE A 84 -32.33 36.80 11.00
C PHE A 84 -31.43 37.26 9.85
N SER A 85 -31.46 38.54 9.48
CA SER A 85 -30.56 39.11 8.48
C SER A 85 -29.08 39.01 8.90
N GLU A 86 -28.78 39.20 10.19
CA GLU A 86 -27.44 39.00 10.75
C GLU A 86 -27.02 37.52 10.69
N GLN A 87 -27.94 36.58 10.92
CA GLN A 87 -27.66 35.14 10.73
C GLN A 87 -27.38 34.79 9.27
N VAL A 88 -28.11 35.38 8.33
CA VAL A 88 -27.84 35.24 6.89
C VAL A 88 -26.43 35.72 6.55
N ALA A 89 -26.06 36.93 6.99
CA ALA A 89 -24.73 37.49 6.75
C ALA A 89 -23.62 36.65 7.39
N LEU A 90 -23.87 36.06 8.56
CA LEU A 90 -22.94 35.14 9.20
C LEU A 90 -22.77 33.84 8.39
N ARG A 91 -23.86 33.24 7.91
CA ARG A 91 -23.79 32.03 7.07
C ARG A 91 -23.06 32.29 5.75
N ALA A 92 -23.23 33.47 5.14
CA ALA A 92 -22.48 33.84 3.95
C ALA A 92 -20.96 33.85 4.20
N LYS A 93 -20.51 34.32 5.38
CA LYS A 93 -19.11 34.25 5.79
C LYS A 93 -18.64 32.81 6.02
N ASP A 94 -19.44 32.00 6.70
CA ASP A 94 -19.15 30.58 6.94
C ASP A 94 -18.99 29.82 5.61
N ILE A 95 -19.86 30.08 4.63
CA ILE A 95 -19.80 29.51 3.27
C ILE A 95 -18.51 29.92 2.57
N ALA A 96 -18.18 31.22 2.56
CA ALA A 96 -16.95 31.71 1.92
C ALA A 96 -15.68 31.09 2.54
N GLN A 97 -15.67 30.94 3.87
CA GLN A 97 -14.57 30.28 4.56
C GLN A 97 -14.46 28.81 4.17
N LEU A 98 -15.58 28.08 4.12
CA LEU A 98 -15.59 26.67 3.76
C LEU A 98 -15.15 26.45 2.30
N GLU A 99 -15.61 27.30 1.38
CA GLU A 99 -15.20 27.30 -0.02
C GLU A 99 -13.68 27.44 -0.18
N SER A 100 -13.04 28.33 0.58
CA SER A 100 -11.57 28.51 0.52
C SER A 100 -10.80 27.24 0.89
N THR A 101 -11.40 26.34 1.66
CA THR A 101 -10.81 25.04 2.03
C THR A 101 -11.22 23.91 1.10
N TYR A 102 -12.25 24.10 0.27
CA TYR A 102 -12.72 23.13 -0.72
C TYR A 102 -12.07 23.36 -2.09
N GLU A 103 -11.89 24.62 -2.50
CA GLU A 103 -11.30 24.97 -3.81
C GLU A 103 -9.94 24.31 -4.08
N PRO A 104 -9.02 24.16 -3.11
CA PRO A 104 -7.76 23.44 -3.31
C PRO A 104 -7.90 21.92 -3.52
N LEU A 105 -9.04 21.34 -3.14
CA LEU A 105 -9.29 19.91 -3.27
C LEU A 105 -9.83 19.52 -4.65
N ILE A 106 -10.31 20.50 -5.43
CA ILE A 106 -10.91 20.27 -6.74
C ILE A 106 -9.90 19.61 -7.66
N ASP A 107 -10.19 18.36 -8.03
CA ASP A 107 -9.33 17.54 -8.87
C ASP A 107 -10.09 17.05 -10.12
N GLY A 108 -9.54 17.35 -11.29
CA GLY A 108 -10.15 17.03 -12.58
C GLY A 108 -11.05 18.12 -13.18
N ASP A 109 -11.24 18.01 -14.50
CA ASP A 109 -11.89 19.04 -15.31
C ASP A 109 -13.40 19.12 -15.06
N LYS A 110 -14.05 17.97 -14.86
CA LYS A 110 -15.49 17.90 -14.62
C LYS A 110 -15.90 18.53 -13.29
N GLU A 111 -15.14 18.31 -12.22
CA GLU A 111 -15.40 18.95 -10.93
C GLU A 111 -15.22 20.47 -11.04
N ARG A 112 -14.17 20.91 -11.75
CA ARG A 112 -13.90 22.34 -12.00
C ARG A 112 -15.02 23.03 -12.78
N GLU A 113 -15.57 22.36 -13.79
CA GLU A 113 -16.72 22.84 -14.56
C GLU A 113 -17.96 23.02 -13.68
N ILE A 114 -18.31 21.99 -12.89
CA ILE A 114 -19.45 22.06 -11.98
C ILE A 114 -19.24 23.14 -10.90
N TYR A 115 -18.01 23.30 -10.38
CA TYR A 115 -17.69 24.34 -9.42
C TYR A 115 -17.80 25.75 -10.02
N ALA A 116 -17.43 25.95 -11.28
CA ALA A 116 -17.64 27.21 -11.98
C ALA A 116 -19.15 27.53 -12.12
N ALA A 117 -19.96 26.53 -12.47
CA ALA A 117 -21.41 26.66 -12.51
C ALA A 117 -21.99 26.99 -11.11
N TYR A 118 -21.52 26.30 -10.07
CA TYR A 118 -21.87 26.61 -8.67
C TYR A 118 -21.56 28.07 -8.32
N LYS A 119 -20.37 28.59 -8.67
CA LYS A 119 -20.01 29.99 -8.40
C LYS A 119 -20.95 30.98 -9.10
N GLN A 120 -21.38 30.67 -10.32
CA GLN A 120 -22.39 31.48 -11.02
C GLN A 120 -23.74 31.44 -10.28
N ARG A 121 -24.24 30.24 -9.95
CA ARG A 121 -25.53 30.08 -9.23
C ARG A 121 -25.52 30.74 -7.85
N LYS A 122 -24.37 30.69 -7.16
CA LYS A 122 -24.17 31.37 -5.90
C LYS A 122 -24.32 32.89 -6.05
N ALA A 123 -23.73 33.48 -7.09
CA ALA A 123 -23.86 34.92 -7.33
C ALA A 123 -25.32 35.30 -7.61
N GLU A 124 -26.01 34.54 -8.47
CA GLU A 124 -27.44 34.73 -8.75
C GLU A 124 -28.30 34.65 -7.47
N TYR A 125 -28.01 33.68 -6.59
CA TYR A 125 -28.73 33.53 -5.33
C TYR A 125 -28.40 34.63 -4.31
N ALA A 126 -27.14 35.09 -4.26
CA ALA A 126 -26.74 36.23 -3.42
C ALA A 126 -27.47 37.51 -3.81
N ASP A 127 -27.67 37.76 -5.11
CA ASP A 127 -28.46 38.90 -5.60
C ASP A 127 -29.93 38.79 -5.14
N MET A 128 -30.53 37.59 -5.23
CA MET A 128 -31.90 37.37 -4.74
C MET A 128 -32.00 37.54 -3.22
N GLN A 129 -30.99 37.08 -2.48
CA GLN A 129 -30.92 37.21 -1.03
C GLN A 129 -30.78 38.68 -0.58
N ALA A 130 -30.02 39.49 -1.32
CA ALA A 130 -29.90 40.92 -1.07
C ALA A 130 -31.25 41.62 -1.24
N LYS A 131 -31.97 41.34 -2.33
CA LYS A 131 -33.34 41.83 -2.55
C LYS A 131 -34.27 41.39 -1.42
N LEU A 132 -34.17 40.12 -0.99
CA LEU A 132 -35.03 39.56 0.06
C LEU A 132 -34.83 40.25 1.40
N THR A 133 -33.57 40.56 1.73
CA THR A 133 -33.23 41.31 2.92
C THR A 133 -33.70 42.76 2.83
N GLU A 134 -33.60 43.39 1.64
CA GLU A 134 -34.11 44.75 1.41
C GLU A 134 -35.62 44.84 1.63
N ILE A 135 -36.39 43.93 1.02
CA ILE A 135 -37.84 43.86 1.21
C ILE A 135 -38.17 43.58 2.69
N ALA A 136 -37.48 42.63 3.32
CA ALA A 136 -37.72 42.29 4.73
C ALA A 136 -37.50 43.47 5.67
N ASN A 137 -36.43 44.25 5.47
CA ASN A 137 -36.16 45.46 6.25
C ASN A 137 -37.22 46.55 6.04
N GLY A 138 -37.87 46.58 4.86
CA GLY A 138 -38.96 47.48 4.54
C GLY A 138 -40.34 47.07 5.09
N VAL A 139 -40.46 45.88 5.71
CA VAL A 139 -41.74 45.40 6.26
C VAL A 139 -42.21 46.32 7.39
N ASP A 140 -43.42 46.83 7.27
CA ASP A 140 -44.05 47.66 8.29
C ASP A 140 -44.95 46.80 9.18
N PHE A 141 -44.56 46.67 10.45
CA PHE A 141 -45.29 45.92 11.47
C PHE A 141 -46.29 46.79 12.27
N SER A 142 -46.53 48.04 11.86
CA SER A 142 -47.37 48.99 12.62
C SER A 142 -48.87 48.70 12.52
N THR A 143 -49.34 48.21 11.38
CA THR A 143 -50.76 47.88 11.15
C THR A 143 -50.91 46.54 10.43
N ALA A 144 -52.08 45.91 10.57
CA ALA A 144 -52.36 44.65 9.87
C ALA A 144 -52.35 44.80 8.35
N GLU A 145 -52.85 45.93 7.83
CA GLU A 145 -52.91 46.23 6.39
C GLU A 145 -51.52 46.43 5.79
N THR A 146 -50.65 47.19 6.46
CA THR A 146 -49.27 47.40 5.99
C THR A 146 -48.42 46.13 6.10
N LEU A 147 -48.67 45.30 7.11
CA LEU A 147 -48.05 43.98 7.26
C LEU A 147 -48.48 43.01 6.16
N GLU A 148 -49.76 43.01 5.78
CA GLU A 148 -50.29 42.14 4.71
C GLU A 148 -49.63 42.49 3.36
N ILE A 149 -49.61 43.79 3.00
CA ILE A 149 -49.04 44.23 1.72
C ILE A 149 -47.53 43.94 1.63
N THR A 150 -46.76 44.29 2.67
CA THR A 150 -45.30 44.12 2.65
C THR A 150 -44.87 42.67 2.90
N GLY A 151 -45.65 41.93 3.71
CA GLY A 151 -45.45 40.50 3.97
C GLY A 151 -45.76 39.62 2.76
N ASP A 152 -46.77 39.96 1.97
CA ASP A 152 -47.09 39.22 0.73
C ASP A 152 -45.99 39.37 -0.31
N ALA A 153 -45.46 40.59 -0.52
CA ALA A 153 -44.35 40.81 -1.43
C ALA A 153 -43.10 39.99 -1.03
N LEU A 154 -42.79 39.97 0.28
CA LEU A 154 -41.70 39.18 0.82
C LEU A 154 -41.92 37.67 0.63
N SER A 155 -43.14 37.20 0.90
CA SER A 155 -43.53 35.78 0.75
C SER A 155 -43.49 35.32 -0.71
N MET A 156 -44.00 36.14 -1.64
CA MET A 156 -43.96 35.86 -3.08
C MET A 156 -42.52 35.78 -3.60
N MET A 157 -41.65 36.70 -3.20
CA MET A 157 -40.26 36.67 -3.64
C MET A 157 -39.48 35.51 -3.03
N TYR A 158 -39.73 35.19 -1.75
CA TYR A 158 -39.15 34.02 -1.08
C TYR A 158 -39.54 32.73 -1.81
N ALA A 159 -40.83 32.49 -2.05
CA ALA A 159 -41.33 31.25 -2.64
C ALA A 159 -41.13 31.16 -4.17
N GLY A 160 -40.86 32.28 -4.84
CA GLY A 160 -40.67 32.38 -6.29
C GLY A 160 -39.19 32.40 -6.68
N GLU A 161 -38.71 33.56 -7.14
CA GLU A 161 -37.37 33.72 -7.72
C GLU A 161 -36.24 33.31 -6.76
N SER A 162 -36.37 33.63 -5.46
CA SER A 162 -35.37 33.25 -4.46
C SER A 162 -35.29 31.73 -4.26
N GLU A 163 -36.44 31.04 -4.26
CA GLU A 163 -36.48 29.57 -4.17
C GLU A 163 -35.85 28.92 -5.41
N ALA A 164 -36.16 29.41 -6.61
CA ALA A 164 -35.56 28.89 -7.83
C ALA A 164 -34.03 29.05 -7.84
N ALA A 165 -33.52 30.20 -7.39
CA ALA A 165 -32.08 30.45 -7.27
C ALA A 165 -31.43 29.55 -6.19
N PHE A 166 -32.07 29.36 -5.04
CA PHE A 166 -31.62 28.44 -3.99
C PHE A 166 -31.53 26.99 -4.51
N VAL A 167 -32.57 26.52 -5.20
CA VAL A 167 -32.61 25.17 -5.79
C VAL A 167 -31.45 24.97 -6.77
N ALA A 168 -31.16 25.96 -7.63
CA ALA A 168 -30.04 25.87 -8.57
C ALA A 168 -28.67 25.72 -7.87
N VAL A 169 -28.47 26.40 -6.74
CA VAL A 169 -27.28 26.21 -5.90
C VAL A 169 -27.27 24.83 -5.26
N ALA A 170 -28.40 24.39 -4.70
CA ALA A 170 -28.51 23.08 -4.07
C ALA A 170 -28.28 21.92 -5.05
N GLU A 171 -28.75 22.05 -6.29
CA GLU A 171 -28.53 21.08 -7.37
C GLU A 171 -27.06 20.99 -7.77
N THR A 172 -26.39 22.13 -7.99
CA THR A 172 -24.96 22.13 -8.33
C THR A 172 -24.11 21.55 -7.20
N LEU A 173 -24.37 21.88 -5.94
CA LEU A 173 -23.73 21.22 -4.79
C LEU A 173 -24.03 19.72 -4.72
N GLY A 174 -25.26 19.31 -5.05
CA GLY A 174 -25.64 17.90 -5.15
C GLY A 174 -24.87 17.15 -6.23
N GLN A 175 -24.63 17.79 -7.38
CA GLN A 175 -23.80 17.25 -8.47
C GLN A 175 -22.34 17.11 -8.04
N MET A 176 -21.78 18.11 -7.36
CA MET A 176 -20.41 18.07 -6.83
C MET A 176 -20.25 16.95 -5.79
N GLN A 177 -21.16 16.86 -4.82
CA GLN A 177 -21.13 15.81 -3.80
C GLN A 177 -21.25 14.42 -4.43
N LYS A 178 -22.13 14.26 -5.42
CA LYS A 178 -22.29 13.00 -6.16
C LYS A 178 -21.01 12.63 -6.91
N LEU A 179 -20.41 13.56 -7.64
CA LEU A 179 -19.17 13.34 -8.37
C LEU A 179 -18.05 12.91 -7.41
N ASN A 180 -17.88 13.61 -6.30
CA ASN A 180 -16.83 13.29 -5.32
C ASN A 180 -17.07 11.96 -4.62
N SER A 181 -18.33 11.62 -4.36
CA SER A 181 -18.68 10.30 -3.82
C SER A 181 -18.41 9.18 -4.82
N GLU A 182 -18.72 9.39 -6.11
CA GLU A 182 -18.43 8.41 -7.17
C GLU A 182 -16.91 8.23 -7.35
N SER A 183 -16.15 9.33 -7.38
CA SER A 183 -14.69 9.30 -7.44
C SER A 183 -14.08 8.60 -6.22
N ALA A 184 -14.58 8.84 -5.01
CA ALA A 184 -14.14 8.15 -3.80
C ALA A 184 -14.39 6.63 -3.84
N LEU A 185 -15.56 6.22 -4.33
CA LEU A 185 -15.89 4.80 -4.51
C LEU A 185 -15.01 4.14 -5.58
N GLN A 186 -14.78 4.83 -6.69
CA GLN A 186 -13.90 4.35 -7.76
C GLN A 186 -12.45 4.20 -7.25
N ALA A 187 -11.92 5.21 -6.58
CA ALA A 187 -10.56 5.16 -6.03
C ALA A 187 -10.41 4.03 -4.99
N SER A 188 -11.45 3.78 -4.19
CA SER A 188 -11.48 2.65 -3.25
C SER A 188 -11.41 1.28 -3.95
N GLU A 189 -12.17 1.11 -5.04
CA GLU A 189 -12.12 -0.13 -5.83
C GLU A 189 -10.77 -0.29 -6.55
N GLU A 190 -10.22 0.78 -7.11
CA GLU A 190 -8.88 0.78 -7.70
C GLU A 190 -7.79 0.44 -6.66
N ALA A 191 -7.87 1.00 -5.46
CA ALA A 191 -6.97 0.66 -4.35
C ALA A 191 -7.07 -0.83 -3.98
N ARG A 192 -8.28 -1.40 -3.99
CA ARG A 192 -8.49 -2.83 -3.75
C ARG A 192 -7.89 -3.71 -4.84
N GLN A 193 -8.01 -3.29 -6.11
CA GLN A 193 -7.38 -3.99 -7.23
C GLN A 193 -5.84 -3.93 -7.15
N VAL A 194 -5.28 -2.75 -6.86
CA VAL A 194 -3.84 -2.56 -6.63
C VAL A 194 -3.35 -3.45 -5.48
N PHE A 195 -4.09 -3.49 -4.37
CA PHE A 195 -3.78 -4.37 -3.25
C PHE A 195 -3.77 -5.85 -3.65
N ASN A 196 -4.80 -6.32 -4.36
CA ASN A 196 -4.88 -7.71 -4.80
C ASN A 196 -3.75 -8.09 -5.76
N MET A 197 -3.43 -7.21 -6.71
CA MET A 197 -2.32 -7.41 -7.64
C MET A 197 -0.97 -7.39 -6.91
N ALA A 198 -0.79 -6.49 -5.94
CA ALA A 198 0.38 -6.46 -5.07
C ALA A 198 0.53 -7.77 -4.29
N ARG A 199 -0.54 -8.23 -3.66
CA ARG A 199 -0.56 -9.49 -2.92
C ARG A 199 -0.23 -10.68 -3.81
N ALA A 200 -0.81 -10.78 -5.00
CA ALA A 200 -0.51 -11.84 -5.96
C ALA A 200 0.96 -11.82 -6.38
N SER A 201 1.50 -10.64 -6.72
CA SER A 201 2.91 -10.48 -7.09
C SER A 201 3.89 -10.88 -5.98
N LEU A 202 3.55 -10.56 -4.72
CA LEU A 202 4.34 -10.94 -3.56
C LEU A 202 4.30 -12.45 -3.31
N LEU A 203 3.12 -13.08 -3.41
CA LEU A 203 2.99 -14.53 -3.25
C LEU A 203 3.77 -15.30 -4.32
N ILE A 204 3.70 -14.85 -5.58
CA ILE A 204 4.46 -15.46 -6.69
C ILE A 204 5.96 -15.31 -6.46
N THR A 205 6.43 -14.09 -6.15
CA THR A 205 7.86 -13.81 -5.92
C THR A 205 8.38 -14.60 -4.72
N MET A 206 7.62 -14.65 -3.63
CA MET A 206 7.94 -15.46 -2.45
C MET A 206 8.05 -16.95 -2.81
N GLY A 207 7.10 -17.49 -3.58
CA GLY A 207 7.14 -18.88 -4.06
C GLY A 207 8.41 -19.17 -4.88
N VAL A 208 8.79 -18.26 -5.79
CA VAL A 208 10.03 -18.36 -6.57
C VAL A 208 11.27 -18.30 -5.68
N CYS A 209 11.33 -17.37 -4.72
CA CYS A 209 12.44 -17.27 -3.78
C CYS A 209 12.61 -18.55 -2.95
N VAL A 210 11.51 -19.12 -2.44
CA VAL A 210 11.52 -20.38 -1.69
C VAL A 210 11.99 -21.54 -2.57
N LEU A 211 11.49 -21.64 -3.81
CA LEU A 211 11.91 -22.66 -4.76
C LEU A 211 13.42 -22.57 -5.05
N LEU A 212 13.93 -21.37 -5.33
CA LEU A 212 15.35 -21.13 -5.60
C LEU A 212 16.22 -21.44 -4.38
N ALA A 213 15.81 -20.99 -3.19
CA ALA A 213 16.50 -21.29 -1.95
C ALA A 213 16.55 -22.80 -1.66
N ALA A 214 15.45 -23.53 -1.91
CA ALA A 214 15.40 -24.98 -1.76
C ALA A 214 16.34 -25.69 -2.76
N LEU A 215 16.35 -25.27 -4.03
CA LEU A 215 17.25 -25.82 -5.05
C LEU A 215 18.74 -25.58 -4.70
N LEU A 216 19.08 -24.37 -4.23
CA LEU A 216 20.42 -24.04 -3.75
C LEU A 216 20.79 -24.89 -2.52
N GLY A 217 19.89 -25.00 -1.55
CA GLY A 217 20.09 -25.80 -0.33
C GLY A 217 20.33 -27.28 -0.65
N VAL A 218 19.52 -27.87 -1.53
CA VAL A 218 19.72 -29.26 -2.00
C VAL A 218 21.04 -29.40 -2.76
N GLY A 219 21.39 -28.44 -3.62
CA GLY A 219 22.64 -28.43 -4.38
C GLY A 219 23.88 -28.40 -3.47
N ILE A 220 23.88 -27.50 -2.48
CA ILE A 220 24.97 -27.37 -1.51
C ILE A 220 25.07 -28.60 -0.61
N THR A 221 23.93 -29.11 -0.11
CA THR A 221 23.89 -30.33 0.70
C THR A 221 24.49 -31.52 -0.07
N ARG A 222 24.14 -31.68 -1.35
CA ARG A 222 24.73 -32.74 -2.19
C ARG A 222 26.21 -32.52 -2.48
N ALA A 223 26.66 -31.27 -2.62
CA ALA A 223 28.05 -30.94 -2.94
C ALA A 223 28.99 -31.02 -1.74
N VAL A 224 28.50 -30.82 -0.52
CA VAL A 224 29.33 -30.79 0.70
C VAL A 224 29.07 -32.01 1.59
N THR A 225 27.81 -32.27 1.96
CA THR A 225 27.47 -33.31 2.93
C THR A 225 27.75 -34.72 2.41
N ARG A 226 27.50 -35.00 1.11
CA ARG A 226 27.76 -36.34 0.55
C ARG A 226 29.26 -36.69 0.52
N PRO A 227 30.17 -35.87 -0.03
CA PRO A 227 31.61 -36.15 0.04
C PRO A 227 32.13 -36.24 1.48
N ALA A 228 31.58 -35.43 2.41
CA ALA A 228 31.96 -35.48 3.81
C ALA A 228 31.61 -36.82 4.45
N ASP A 229 30.41 -37.35 4.19
CA ASP A 229 29.98 -38.67 4.63
C ASP A 229 30.87 -39.79 4.06
N HIS A 230 31.27 -39.70 2.78
CA HIS A 230 32.26 -40.62 2.20
C HIS A 230 33.62 -40.54 2.90
N ALA A 231 34.12 -39.34 3.20
CA ALA A 231 35.38 -39.16 3.91
C ALA A 231 35.34 -39.76 5.33
N VAL A 232 34.24 -39.55 6.06
CA VAL A 232 34.03 -40.13 7.40
C VAL A 232 33.99 -41.66 7.34
N ARG A 233 33.27 -42.25 6.37
CA ARG A 233 33.24 -43.71 6.20
C ARG A 233 34.62 -44.27 5.86
N ALA A 234 35.35 -43.64 4.95
CA ALA A 234 36.71 -44.06 4.57
C ALA A 234 37.66 -44.02 5.77
N ALA A 235 37.65 -42.93 6.54
CA ALA A 235 38.49 -42.78 7.73
C ALA A 235 38.18 -43.85 8.79
N ARG A 236 36.90 -44.17 9.04
CA ARG A 236 36.50 -45.25 9.95
C ARG A 236 36.98 -46.61 9.49
N ALA A 237 36.79 -46.95 8.20
CA ALA A 237 37.25 -48.22 7.66
C ALA A 237 38.78 -48.40 7.80
N ILE A 238 39.54 -47.34 7.53
CA ILE A 238 41.00 -47.35 7.73
C ILE A 238 41.36 -47.54 9.20
N ALA A 239 40.67 -46.85 10.12
CA ALA A 239 40.91 -46.97 11.56
C ALA A 239 40.59 -48.37 12.11
N GLU A 240 39.60 -49.05 11.54
CA GLU A 240 39.24 -50.44 11.85
C GLU A 240 40.15 -51.47 11.17
N GLY A 241 41.15 -51.03 10.39
CA GLY A 241 42.09 -51.90 9.67
C GLY A 241 41.54 -52.48 8.36
N ASN A 242 40.36 -52.06 7.92
CA ASN A 242 39.81 -52.44 6.62
C ASN A 242 40.40 -51.59 5.49
N LEU A 243 41.55 -52.02 4.98
CA LEU A 243 42.27 -51.35 3.88
C LEU A 243 41.75 -51.72 2.48
N THR A 244 40.70 -52.54 2.39
CA THR A 244 40.05 -52.92 1.12
C THR A 244 38.85 -52.03 0.78
N ALA A 245 38.42 -51.16 1.70
CA ALA A 245 37.30 -50.27 1.50
C ALA A 245 37.53 -49.32 0.32
N ASP A 246 36.51 -49.16 -0.53
CA ASP A 246 36.54 -48.22 -1.64
C ASP A 246 36.46 -46.78 -1.11
N VAL A 247 37.42 -45.96 -1.53
CA VAL A 247 37.44 -44.52 -1.28
C VAL A 247 37.17 -43.88 -2.63
N PRO A 248 35.98 -43.30 -2.90
CA PRO A 248 35.64 -42.77 -4.21
C PRO A 248 36.59 -41.64 -4.62
N PRO A 249 36.84 -41.45 -5.93
CA PRO A 249 37.78 -40.44 -6.41
C PRO A 249 37.25 -39.04 -6.07
N GLY A 250 38.11 -38.21 -5.49
CA GLY A 250 37.78 -36.85 -5.11
C GLY A 250 37.74 -35.88 -6.29
N GLY A 251 36.92 -34.83 -6.17
CA GLY A 251 36.95 -33.67 -7.06
C GLY A 251 38.16 -32.76 -6.84
N LYS A 252 38.13 -31.56 -7.44
CA LYS A 252 39.20 -30.54 -7.28
C LYS A 252 39.02 -29.61 -6.08
N ASP A 253 37.85 -29.66 -5.44
CA ASP A 253 37.52 -28.88 -4.25
C ASP A 253 38.15 -29.47 -2.97
N GLU A 254 38.03 -28.79 -1.83
CA GLU A 254 38.65 -29.23 -0.57
C GLU A 254 38.12 -30.60 -0.12
N MET A 255 36.85 -30.93 -0.39
CA MET A 255 36.31 -32.27 -0.10
C MET A 255 36.94 -33.34 -0.99
N GLY A 256 37.16 -33.04 -2.26
CA GLY A 256 37.86 -33.93 -3.18
C GLY A 256 39.33 -34.11 -2.80
N GLN A 257 40.02 -33.05 -2.41
CA GLN A 257 41.39 -33.12 -1.89
C GLN A 257 41.48 -33.98 -0.62
N LEU A 258 40.51 -33.85 0.30
CA LEU A 258 40.42 -34.70 1.49
C LEU A 258 40.21 -36.19 1.12
N LEU A 259 39.29 -36.50 0.20
CA LEU A 259 39.05 -37.88 -0.25
C LEU A 259 40.28 -38.48 -0.93
N ASN A 260 41.00 -37.70 -1.75
CA ASN A 260 42.23 -38.14 -2.39
C ASN A 260 43.34 -38.40 -1.34
N ALA A 261 43.50 -37.53 -0.35
CA ALA A 261 44.47 -37.74 0.73
C ALA A 261 44.15 -38.99 1.57
N LEU A 262 42.86 -39.26 1.86
CA LEU A 262 42.44 -40.48 2.55
C LEU A 262 42.71 -41.74 1.72
N ARG A 263 42.53 -41.67 0.39
CA ARG A 263 42.87 -42.76 -0.52
C ARG A 263 44.37 -43.04 -0.51
N ASP A 264 45.21 -42.01 -0.62
CA ASP A 264 46.67 -42.15 -0.57
C ASP A 264 47.13 -42.75 0.77
N MET A 265 46.52 -42.32 1.89
CA MET A 265 46.78 -42.88 3.22
C MET A 265 46.45 -44.37 3.30
N ARG A 266 45.26 -44.77 2.82
CA ARG A 266 44.84 -46.20 2.75
C ARG A 266 45.85 -47.01 1.94
N ASP A 267 46.22 -46.53 0.75
CA ASP A 267 47.12 -47.25 -0.17
C ASP A 267 48.53 -47.40 0.42
N ASN A 268 49.01 -46.38 1.12
CA ASN A 268 50.28 -46.45 1.85
C ASN A 268 50.23 -47.48 2.98
N LEU A 269 49.19 -47.46 3.81
CA LEU A 269 49.02 -48.43 4.89
C LEU A 269 48.90 -49.86 4.36
N ALA A 270 48.16 -50.07 3.26
CA ALA A 270 48.00 -51.38 2.64
C ALA A 270 49.35 -51.93 2.16
N ARG A 271 50.18 -51.08 1.53
CA ARG A 271 51.55 -51.45 1.13
C ARG A 271 52.43 -51.80 2.32
N VAL A 272 52.37 -51.01 3.40
CA VAL A 272 53.17 -51.27 4.62
C VAL A 272 52.75 -52.59 5.25
N VAL A 273 51.46 -52.83 5.46
CA VAL A 273 50.94 -54.08 6.06
C VAL A 273 51.28 -55.30 5.19
N SER A 274 51.11 -55.19 3.87
CA SER A 274 51.50 -56.25 2.93
C SER A 274 53.00 -56.54 2.96
N GLY A 275 53.83 -55.50 3.06
CA GLY A 275 55.29 -55.63 3.17
C GLY A 275 55.72 -56.30 4.48
N VAL A 276 55.13 -55.91 5.61
CA VAL A 276 55.39 -56.53 6.92
C VAL A 276 54.97 -58.01 6.92
N ARG A 277 53.80 -58.33 6.34
CA ARG A 277 53.34 -59.72 6.20
C ARG A 277 54.30 -60.55 5.35
N GLY A 278 54.72 -60.03 4.18
CA GLY A 278 55.68 -60.71 3.32
C GLY A 278 57.03 -60.94 3.99
N ASN A 279 57.52 -59.95 4.76
CA ASN A 279 58.75 -60.09 5.54
C ASN A 279 58.61 -61.13 6.67
N ALA A 280 57.47 -61.16 7.36
CA ALA A 280 57.18 -62.14 8.40
C ALA A 280 57.08 -63.57 7.84
N GLU A 281 56.43 -63.75 6.69
CA GLU A 281 56.38 -65.03 5.97
C GLU A 281 57.79 -65.48 5.52
N GLY A 282 58.63 -64.54 5.06
CA GLY A 282 60.03 -64.80 4.74
C GLY A 282 60.87 -65.25 5.95
N VAL A 283 60.70 -64.60 7.11
CA VAL A 283 61.37 -64.97 8.36
C VAL A 283 60.87 -66.32 8.90
N ALA A 284 59.57 -66.59 8.81
CA ALA A 284 58.98 -67.87 9.22
C ALA A 284 59.49 -69.02 8.32
N SER A 285 59.53 -68.81 7.00
CA SER A 285 60.10 -69.77 6.05
C SER A 285 61.58 -70.04 6.36
N ALA A 286 62.37 -69.00 6.62
CA ALA A 286 63.79 -69.15 6.96
C ALA A 286 63.99 -69.88 8.30
N SER A 287 63.17 -69.59 9.32
CA SER A 287 63.21 -70.28 10.61
C SER A 287 62.77 -71.75 10.53
N SER A 288 61.93 -72.12 9.55
CA SER A 288 61.53 -73.52 9.32
C SER A 288 62.57 -74.36 8.58
N GLN A 289 63.56 -73.71 7.97
CA GLN A 289 64.66 -74.35 7.24
C GLN A 289 65.92 -74.56 8.10
N ILE A 290 65.86 -74.18 9.38
CA ILE A 290 66.86 -74.46 10.42
C ILE A 290 66.32 -75.57 11.30
#